data_AF-A0A0M2PJW9-F1
#
_entry.id   AF-A0A0M2PJW9-F1
#
_cell.length_a   1.000
_cell.length_b   1.000
_cell.length_c   1.000
_cell.angle_alpha   90.00
_cell.angle_beta   90.00
_cell.angle_gamma   90.00
#
_symmetry.space_group_name_H-M   'P 1'
#
loop_
_entity.id
_entity.type
_entity.pdbx_description
1 polymer ?
#
loop_
_entity_poly.entity_id
_entity_poly.type
_entity_poly.pdbx_seq_one_letter_code
_entity_poly.pdbx_strand_id
1 'polypeptide(L)'
;MNKVTLIFISLVFLLTACQPTNSNIMTLEELLTSFKEHHLQLKESKVSDHNIFGMKLNGGRPSSYELDGKLLLVFIYDSPKAREKGLEDFHHKTAAANLVAYNLYEANNVLLFYVHERDLSLEVEVDDKIQKAVRKLVN
;
A
#
# COMPACT_ATOMS: atom_id res chain seq x y z
N MET A 1 -20.73 42.72 -22.62
CA MET A 1 -19.83 41.54 -22.67
C MET A 1 -19.96 40.91 -24.05
N ASN A 2 -18.90 40.95 -24.83
CA ASN A 2 -18.93 40.42 -26.20
C ASN A 2 -18.99 38.89 -26.12
N LYS A 3 -19.83 38.26 -26.96
CA LYS A 3 -19.99 36.79 -26.99
C LYS A 3 -18.65 36.05 -27.14
N VAL A 4 -17.70 36.69 -27.82
CA VAL A 4 -16.32 36.21 -28.01
C VAL A 4 -15.53 36.12 -26.70
N THR A 5 -15.74 37.09 -25.78
CA THR A 5 -15.04 37.11 -24.48
C THR A 5 -15.52 35.98 -23.57
N LEU A 6 -16.80 35.61 -23.66
CA LEU A 6 -17.41 34.52 -22.87
C LEU A 6 -16.91 33.14 -23.33
N ILE A 7 -16.69 32.96 -24.64
CA ILE A 7 -16.11 31.73 -25.23
C ILE A 7 -14.65 31.57 -24.81
N PHE A 8 -13.86 32.65 -24.81
CA PHE A 8 -12.46 32.61 -24.40
C PHE A 8 -12.29 32.25 -22.91
N ILE A 9 -13.15 32.78 -22.04
CA ILE A 9 -13.13 32.45 -20.61
C ILE A 9 -13.47 30.96 -20.38
N SER A 10 -14.45 30.43 -21.12
CA SER A 10 -14.82 29.00 -21.03
C SER A 10 -13.71 28.07 -21.50
N LEU A 11 -12.88 28.48 -22.48
CA LEU A 11 -11.79 27.66 -23.00
C LEU A 11 -10.60 27.57 -22.03
N VAL A 12 -10.34 28.64 -21.27
CA VAL A 12 -9.27 28.69 -20.27
C VAL A 12 -9.57 27.77 -19.07
N PHE A 13 -10.84 27.65 -18.64
CA PHE A 13 -11.22 26.72 -17.57
C PHE A 13 -11.05 25.24 -17.96
N LEU A 14 -11.28 24.89 -19.23
CA LEU A 14 -11.10 23.51 -19.72
C LEU A 14 -9.64 23.04 -19.71
N LEU A 15 -8.67 23.96 -19.83
CA LEU A 15 -7.25 23.62 -19.81
C LEU A 15 -6.70 23.35 -18.40
N THR A 16 -7.40 23.78 -17.34
CA THR A 16 -6.96 23.55 -15.95
C THR A 16 -7.43 22.22 -15.36
N ALA A 17 -8.34 21.50 -16.03
CA ALA A 17 -8.93 20.26 -15.52
C ALA A 17 -8.02 19.02 -15.69
N CYS A 18 -6.98 19.10 -16.51
CA CYS A 18 -5.98 18.05 -16.69
C CYS A 18 -4.62 18.48 -16.13
N GLN A 19 -4.57 18.88 -14.86
CA GLN A 19 -3.30 18.76 -14.15
C GLN A 19 -3.15 17.29 -13.76
N PRO A 20 -2.08 16.59 -14.19
CA PRO A 20 -1.75 15.32 -13.57
C PRO A 20 -1.55 15.64 -12.09
N THR A 21 -2.41 15.06 -11.25
CA THR A 21 -2.13 15.02 -9.83
C THR A 21 -0.81 14.28 -9.72
N ASN A 22 0.27 15.01 -9.45
CA ASN A 22 1.56 14.47 -9.02
C ASN A 22 1.35 13.77 -7.67
N SER A 23 0.56 12.69 -7.71
CA SER A 23 0.51 11.70 -6.67
C SER A 23 1.81 10.95 -6.85
N ASN A 24 2.69 11.05 -5.86
CA ASN A 24 3.94 10.33 -5.83
C ASN A 24 3.60 8.84 -5.67
N ILE A 25 3.24 8.19 -6.78
CA ILE A 25 2.86 6.77 -6.82
C ILE A 25 4.16 5.99 -6.61
N MET A 26 4.20 5.31 -5.48
CA MET A 26 5.31 4.47 -5.08
C MET A 26 5.27 3.16 -5.85
N THR A 27 6.42 2.79 -6.39
CA THR A 27 6.63 1.51 -7.06
C THR A 27 7.06 0.43 -6.06
N LEU A 28 6.90 -0.83 -6.46
CA LEU A 28 7.42 -1.96 -5.68
C LEU A 28 8.94 -1.86 -5.53
N GLU A 29 9.66 -1.45 -6.57
CA GLU A 29 11.12 -1.35 -6.57
C GLU A 29 11.64 -0.32 -5.55
N GLU A 30 10.99 0.84 -5.46
CA GLU A 30 11.33 1.87 -4.47
C GLU A 30 11.11 1.37 -3.03
N LEU A 31 10.02 0.65 -2.80
CA LEU A 31 9.76 0.01 -1.50
C LEU A 31 10.84 -1.01 -1.16
N LEU A 32 11.15 -1.94 -2.08
CA LEU A 32 12.18 -2.96 -1.86
C LEU A 32 13.56 -2.34 -1.62
N THR A 33 13.87 -1.25 -2.32
CA THR A 33 15.11 -0.48 -2.13
C THR A 33 15.15 0.13 -0.73
N SER A 34 14.07 0.76 -0.28
CA SER A 34 13.99 1.34 1.07
C SER A 34 14.15 0.28 2.16
N PHE A 35 13.56 -0.91 1.98
CA PHE A 35 13.74 -2.04 2.90
C PHE A 35 15.21 -2.45 2.99
N LYS A 36 15.88 -2.59 1.84
CA LYS A 36 17.31 -2.94 1.78
C LYS A 36 18.19 -1.91 2.49
N GLU A 37 17.93 -0.62 2.30
CA GLU A 37 18.66 0.47 2.97
C GLU A 37 18.48 0.46 4.50
N HIS A 38 17.34 -0.03 4.99
CA HIS A 38 17.07 -0.23 6.42
C HIS A 38 17.50 -1.61 6.93
N HIS A 39 18.32 -2.34 6.15
CA HIS A 39 18.83 -3.67 6.47
C HIS A 39 17.72 -4.73 6.68
N LEU A 40 16.56 -4.55 6.06
CA LEU A 40 15.49 -5.54 6.01
C LEU A 40 15.69 -6.41 4.78
N GLN A 41 16.13 -7.65 4.98
CA GLN A 41 16.34 -8.59 3.88
C GLN A 41 15.05 -9.32 3.56
N LEU A 42 14.46 -8.99 2.41
CA LEU A 42 13.29 -9.66 1.88
C LEU A 42 13.69 -10.84 0.99
N LYS A 43 13.05 -11.99 1.21
CA LYS A 43 13.11 -13.12 0.28
C LYS A 43 11.76 -13.25 -0.41
N GLU A 44 11.73 -13.46 -1.71
CA GLU A 44 10.47 -13.74 -2.39
C GLU A 44 9.83 -15.01 -1.80
N SER A 45 8.53 -14.95 -1.58
CA SER A 45 7.74 -16.06 -1.08
C SER A 45 6.53 -16.28 -1.98
N LYS A 46 6.03 -17.51 -2.02
CA LYS A 46 4.77 -17.83 -2.69
C LYS A 46 3.71 -18.07 -1.63
N VAL A 47 2.70 -17.22 -1.61
CA VAL A 47 1.51 -17.42 -0.79
C VAL A 47 0.40 -17.97 -1.67
N SER A 48 -0.28 -19.00 -1.18
CA SER A 48 -1.48 -19.54 -1.81
C SER A 48 -2.60 -18.50 -1.77
N ASP A 49 -3.37 -18.38 -2.84
CA ASP A 49 -4.60 -17.59 -2.88
C ASP A 49 -5.64 -18.01 -1.81
N HIS A 50 -5.46 -19.19 -1.19
CA HIS A 50 -6.28 -19.67 -0.07
C HIS A 50 -5.87 -19.10 1.29
N ASN A 51 -4.72 -18.43 1.38
CA ASN A 51 -4.33 -17.69 2.58
C ASN A 51 -5.18 -16.41 2.67
N ILE A 52 -5.76 -16.14 3.85
CA ILE A 52 -6.64 -14.98 4.07
C ILE A 52 -5.95 -13.66 3.70
N PHE A 53 -4.64 -13.54 3.93
CA PHE A 53 -3.88 -12.34 3.54
C PHE A 53 -3.51 -12.35 2.04
N GLY A 54 -3.37 -13.52 1.42
CA GLY A 54 -2.99 -13.67 0.01
C GLY A 54 -4.10 -13.33 -1.00
N MET A 55 -5.32 -13.07 -0.52
CA MET A 55 -6.46 -12.78 -1.38
C MET A 55 -6.34 -11.43 -2.10
N LYS A 56 -7.10 -11.27 -3.20
CA LYS A 56 -7.21 -9.97 -3.86
C LYS A 56 -7.98 -8.98 -3.02
N LEU A 57 -7.46 -7.76 -2.92
CA LEU A 57 -8.04 -6.64 -2.20
C LEU A 57 -8.23 -5.47 -3.17
N ASN A 58 -9.48 -5.03 -3.38
CA ASN A 58 -9.85 -4.01 -4.36
C ASN A 58 -9.19 -4.28 -5.75
N GLY A 59 -9.24 -5.54 -6.19
CA GLY A 59 -8.65 -5.99 -7.46
C GLY A 59 -7.13 -6.18 -7.47
N GLY A 60 -6.40 -5.61 -6.51
CA GLY A 60 -4.95 -5.73 -6.36
C GLY A 60 -4.54 -7.11 -5.84
N ARG A 61 -3.47 -7.68 -6.41
CA ARG A 61 -2.82 -8.91 -5.90
C ARG A 61 -1.61 -8.54 -5.06
N PRO A 62 -1.35 -9.24 -3.95
CA PRO A 62 -0.15 -8.99 -3.17
C PRO A 62 1.10 -9.56 -3.86
N SER A 63 2.19 -8.82 -3.79
CA SER A 63 3.53 -9.40 -3.84
C SER A 63 3.86 -9.97 -2.46
N SER A 64 4.41 -11.18 -2.42
CA SER A 64 4.64 -11.93 -1.18
C SER A 64 6.12 -12.10 -0.91
N TYR A 65 6.52 -11.81 0.31
CA TYR A 65 7.89 -11.91 0.78
C TYR A 65 7.96 -12.58 2.15
N GLU A 66 9.14 -13.04 2.50
CA GLU A 66 9.52 -13.44 3.85
C GLU A 66 10.50 -12.40 4.42
N LEU A 67 10.24 -11.97 5.64
CA LEU A 67 11.09 -11.10 6.46
C LEU A 67 11.24 -11.73 7.84
N ASP A 68 12.47 -12.08 8.22
CA ASP A 68 12.78 -12.78 9.48
C ASP A 68 11.93 -14.05 9.72
N GLY A 69 11.75 -14.84 8.67
CA GLY A 69 10.96 -16.08 8.71
C GLY A 69 9.45 -15.87 8.82
N LYS A 70 8.97 -14.63 8.71
CA LYS A 70 7.55 -14.26 8.80
C LYS A 70 7.04 -13.69 7.48
N LEU A 71 5.75 -13.85 7.25
CA LEU A 71 5.13 -13.48 5.99
C LEU A 71 4.93 -11.97 5.90
N LEU A 72 5.32 -11.39 4.78
CA LEU A 72 5.14 -9.98 4.45
C LEU A 72 4.40 -9.86 3.12
N LEU A 73 3.21 -9.28 3.12
CA LEU A 73 2.43 -9.04 1.91
C LEU A 73 2.39 -7.57 1.56
N VAL A 74 2.63 -7.27 0.29
CA VAL A 74 2.72 -5.91 -0.24
C VAL A 74 1.72 -5.74 -1.36
N PHE A 75 0.79 -4.81 -1.21
CA PHE A 75 -0.11 -4.37 -2.27
C PHE A 75 0.33 -2.99 -2.75
N ILE A 76 0.55 -2.85 -4.06
CA ILE A 76 0.82 -1.58 -4.72
C ILE A 76 -0.42 -1.23 -5.56
N TYR A 77 -1.03 -0.08 -5.28
CA TYR A 77 -2.21 0.41 -5.99
C TYR A 77 -1.88 1.59 -6.92
N ASP A 78 -2.80 1.97 -7.79
CA ASP A 78 -2.64 3.13 -8.66
C ASP A 78 -2.89 4.46 -7.94
N SER A 79 -3.38 4.43 -6.69
CA SER A 79 -3.61 5.63 -5.89
C SER A 79 -3.77 5.33 -4.40
N PRO A 80 -3.57 6.32 -3.51
CA PRO A 80 -3.91 6.20 -2.09
C PRO A 80 -5.37 5.86 -1.84
N LYS A 81 -6.29 6.35 -2.69
CA LYS A 81 -7.71 6.04 -2.56
C LYS A 81 -8.02 4.58 -2.89
N ALA A 82 -7.32 4.01 -3.87
CA ALA A 82 -7.43 2.59 -4.18
C ALA A 82 -6.86 1.70 -3.06
N ARG A 83 -5.78 2.14 -2.40
CA ARG A 83 -5.24 1.50 -1.20
C ARG A 83 -6.24 1.52 -0.03
N GLU A 84 -6.88 2.65 0.25
CA GLU A 84 -7.93 2.74 1.28
C GLU A 84 -9.07 1.74 1.02
N LYS A 85 -9.54 1.66 -0.23
CA LYS A 85 -10.55 0.67 -0.63
C LYS A 85 -10.04 -0.77 -0.47
N GLY A 86 -8.75 -1.01 -0.70
CA GLY A 86 -8.12 -2.31 -0.44
C GLY A 86 -8.18 -2.71 1.03
N LEU A 87 -7.92 -1.76 1.94
CA LEU A 87 -8.03 -1.98 3.38
C LEU A 87 -9.49 -2.19 3.83
N GLU A 88 -10.43 -1.41 3.29
CA GLU A 88 -11.86 -1.61 3.54
C GLU A 88 -12.33 -3.00 3.10
N ASP A 89 -11.91 -3.43 1.90
CA ASP A 89 -12.21 -4.75 1.35
C ASP A 89 -11.60 -5.87 2.21
N PHE A 90 -10.39 -5.68 2.75
CA PHE A 90 -9.80 -6.59 3.73
C PHE A 90 -10.69 -6.74 4.96
N HIS A 91 -11.02 -5.62 5.62
CA HIS A 91 -11.88 -5.63 6.81
C HIS A 91 -13.23 -6.30 6.55
N HIS A 92 -13.84 -6.03 5.40
CA HIS A 92 -15.10 -6.65 5.02
C HIS A 92 -14.97 -8.17 4.86
N LYS A 93 -13.97 -8.62 4.10
CA LYS A 93 -13.75 -10.05 3.81
C LYS A 93 -13.29 -10.85 5.03
N THR A 94 -12.62 -10.21 5.98
CA THR A 94 -12.12 -10.85 7.20
C THR A 94 -12.99 -10.60 8.43
N ALA A 95 -14.15 -9.94 8.29
CA ALA A 95 -14.98 -9.55 9.44
C ALA A 95 -15.40 -10.73 10.34
N ALA A 96 -15.59 -11.91 9.76
CA ALA A 96 -15.93 -13.14 10.47
C ALA A 96 -14.75 -14.12 10.60
N ALA A 97 -13.56 -13.73 10.16
CA ALA A 97 -12.38 -14.59 10.16
C ALA A 97 -11.64 -14.52 11.50
N ASN A 98 -11.14 -15.67 11.97
CA ASN A 98 -10.21 -15.70 13.09
C ASN A 98 -8.79 -15.40 12.57
N LEU A 99 -8.39 -14.13 12.59
CA LEU A 99 -7.10 -13.70 12.08
C LEU A 99 -5.98 -13.99 13.07
N VAL A 100 -4.85 -14.48 12.56
CA VAL A 100 -3.58 -14.50 13.30
C VAL A 100 -3.06 -13.07 13.49
N ALA A 101 -2.14 -12.87 14.44
CA ALA A 101 -1.56 -11.55 14.68
C ALA A 101 -0.77 -11.01 13.48
N TYR A 102 -1.02 -9.74 13.15
CA TYR A 102 -0.38 -9.02 12.06
C TYR A 102 -0.20 -7.54 12.40
N ASN A 103 0.79 -6.91 11.78
CA ASN A 103 0.95 -5.46 11.77
C ASN A 103 0.57 -4.91 10.39
N LEU A 104 -0.09 -3.77 10.38
CA LEU A 104 -0.54 -3.07 9.18
C LEU A 104 0.27 -1.79 8.99
N TYR A 105 0.75 -1.56 7.77
CA TYR A 105 1.49 -0.35 7.42
C TYR A 105 0.94 0.23 6.12
N GLU A 106 0.83 1.56 6.09
CA GLU A 106 0.28 2.31 4.97
C GLU A 106 1.21 3.46 4.58
N ALA A 107 1.46 3.64 3.29
CA ALA A 107 2.14 4.81 2.74
C ALA A 107 1.72 5.04 1.29
N ASN A 108 1.27 6.26 0.95
CA ASN A 108 0.76 6.61 -0.38
C ASN A 108 -0.19 5.55 -0.95
N ASN A 109 0.21 4.84 -1.99
CA ASN A 109 -0.56 3.79 -2.66
C ASN A 109 -0.22 2.37 -2.20
N VAL A 110 0.55 2.22 -1.11
CA VAL A 110 1.03 0.93 -0.58
C VAL A 110 0.26 0.53 0.66
N LEU A 111 -0.18 -0.72 0.69
CA LEU A 111 -0.75 -1.42 1.85
C LEU A 111 0.11 -2.64 2.15
N LEU A 112 0.59 -2.77 3.38
CA LEU A 112 1.53 -3.82 3.75
C LEU A 112 1.09 -4.53 5.03
N PHE A 113 1.07 -5.86 5.00
CA PHE A 113 0.76 -6.72 6.12
C PHE A 113 1.99 -7.53 6.51
N TYR A 114 2.40 -7.43 7.77
CA TYR A 114 3.44 -8.29 8.35
C TYR A 114 2.79 -9.27 9.32
N VAL A 115 2.71 -10.55 8.94
CA VAL A 115 2.02 -11.61 9.68
C VAL A 115 3.03 -12.34 10.53
N HIS A 116 3.03 -12.08 11.84
CA HIS A 116 4.08 -12.54 12.75
C HIS A 116 3.64 -13.64 13.72
N GLU A 117 2.36 -14.03 13.70
CA GLU A 117 1.78 -15.19 14.42
C GLU A 117 2.10 -15.23 15.93
N ARG A 118 2.53 -14.11 16.53
CA ARG A 118 2.88 -14.02 17.96
C ARG A 118 1.74 -13.47 18.80
N ASP A 119 1.76 -13.82 20.07
CA ASP A 119 0.94 -13.23 21.12
C ASP A 119 1.09 -11.70 21.11
N LEU A 120 -0.03 -10.97 21.24
CA LEU A 120 -0.11 -9.50 21.12
C LEU A 120 0.74 -8.74 22.17
N SER A 121 1.34 -9.48 23.11
CA SER A 121 2.15 -9.02 24.23
C SER A 121 3.64 -8.90 23.95
N LEU A 122 4.14 -9.41 22.81
CA LEU A 122 5.56 -9.36 22.46
C LEU A 122 5.82 -8.30 21.39
N GLU A 123 6.70 -7.35 21.72
CA GLU A 123 7.16 -6.30 20.82
C GLU A 123 7.74 -6.93 19.54
N VAL A 124 7.26 -6.46 18.39
CA VAL A 124 7.76 -6.92 17.09
C VAL A 124 9.06 -6.19 16.83
N GLU A 125 10.19 -6.87 17.04
CA GLU A 125 11.56 -6.31 16.94
C GLU A 125 11.86 -5.57 15.61
N VAL A 126 11.09 -5.87 14.55
CA VAL A 126 11.24 -5.26 13.23
C VAL A 126 10.27 -4.12 12.93
N ASP A 127 9.28 -3.87 13.79
CA ASP A 127 8.19 -2.92 13.56
C ASP A 127 8.69 -1.52 13.26
N ASP A 128 9.55 -0.99 14.14
CA ASP A 128 10.19 0.31 13.96
C ASP A 128 10.97 0.43 12.65
N LYS A 129 11.63 -0.66 12.23
CA LYS A 129 12.42 -0.66 10.98
C LYS A 129 11.51 -0.68 9.77
N ILE A 130 10.45 -1.49 9.78
CA ILE A 130 9.45 -1.53 8.70
C ILE A 130 8.77 -0.16 8.61
N GLN A 131 8.35 0.41 9.74
CA GLN A 131 7.69 1.71 9.80
C GLN A 131 8.59 2.83 9.25
N LYS A 132 9.90 2.81 9.56
CA LYS A 132 10.88 3.77 9.01
C LYS A 132 11.07 3.58 7.50
N ALA A 133 11.23 2.35 7.04
CA ALA A 133 11.39 2.04 5.62
C ALA A 133 10.16 2.50 4.81
N VAL A 134 8.96 2.29 5.33
CA VAL A 134 7.70 2.70 4.70
C VAL A 134 7.53 4.23 4.73
N ARG A 135 7.83 4.91 5.85
CA ARG A 135 7.70 6.38 5.97
C ARG A 135 8.69 7.17 5.13
N LYS A 136 9.89 6.63 4.89
CA LYS A 136 10.88 7.29 4.01
C LYS A 136 10.30 7.61 2.64
N LEU A 137 9.33 6.83 2.18
CA LEU A 137 8.75 6.92 0.84
C LEU A 137 7.62 7.96 0.74
N VAL A 138 7.27 8.62 1.84
CA VAL A 138 6.27 9.71 1.91
C VAL A 138 6.95 11.09 1.97
N ASN A 139 8.26 11.13 2.28
CA ASN A 139 9.07 12.35 2.46
C ASN A 139 10.07 12.53 1.33
#